data_AF-A0A1A9G2L3-F1
#
_entry.id   AF-A0A1A9G2L3-F1
#
_cell.length_a   1.000
_cell.length_b   1.000
_cell.length_c   1.000
_cell.angle_alpha   90.00
_cell.angle_beta   90.00
_cell.angle_gamma   90.00
#
_symmetry.space_group_name_H-M   'P 1'
#
loop_
_entity.id
_entity.type
_entity.pdbx_description
1 polymer ?
#
loop_
_entity_poly.entity_id
_entity_poly.type
_entity_poly.pdbx_seq_one_letter_code
_entity_poly.pdbx_strand_id
1 'polypeptide(L)'
;MHIHDHDDDHHHDNHFSPMEARVRALETILTEKGLIDPKAIDVIVETYETKIGPRNGARVVAKAWAEPDFAAWLKQDATAAIASLGYTGRQGEHMRAVFNDGETHNLVVCTLCSCYPWSVLGLPPVWYKAPAYRARAVMDPRGVLEEFGVTLPAGRKIRVWDSTAELRYLVVPERPAGSEGLDQEALADLVTRDAMIGTGLALSPEARA
;
A
#
# COMPACT_ATOMS: atom_id res chain seq x y z
N MET A 1 19.71 2.84 62.50
CA MET A 1 19.34 1.53 61.92
C MET A 1 17.95 1.70 61.32
N HIS A 2 17.68 1.65 60.02
CA HIS A 2 18.47 1.41 58.83
C HIS A 2 17.93 2.33 57.72
N ILE A 3 18.81 2.97 56.97
CA ILE A 3 18.49 3.58 55.67
C ILE A 3 18.61 2.43 54.66
N HIS A 4 17.53 2.11 53.97
CA HIS A 4 17.57 1.27 52.78
C HIS A 4 17.55 2.20 51.57
N ASP A 5 18.75 2.54 51.09
CA ASP A 5 18.95 2.91 49.70
C ASP A 5 18.83 1.62 48.88
N HIS A 6 17.88 1.62 47.94
CA HIS A 6 17.84 0.66 46.85
C HIS A 6 18.23 1.42 45.58
N ASP A 7 19.54 1.61 45.40
CA ASP A 7 20.14 1.82 44.09
C ASP A 7 20.28 0.45 43.42
N ASP A 8 19.25 0.04 42.69
CA ASP A 8 19.34 -1.06 41.72
C ASP A 8 19.58 -0.46 40.32
N ASP A 9 20.82 -0.08 40.07
CA ASP A 9 21.35 0.17 38.73
C ASP A 9 21.35 -1.14 37.94
N HIS A 10 20.22 -1.44 37.28
CA HIS A 10 20.13 -2.51 36.29
C HIS A 10 20.91 -2.14 35.03
N HIS A 11 22.22 -2.37 35.06
CA HIS A 11 23.05 -2.44 33.87
C HIS A 11 22.50 -3.54 32.95
N HIS A 12 21.75 -3.14 31.92
CA HIS A 12 21.33 -4.04 30.85
C HIS A 12 22.57 -4.47 30.05
N ASP A 13 23.03 -5.71 30.27
CA ASP A 13 24.15 -6.37 29.58
C ASP A 13 23.94 -6.64 28.08
N ASN A 14 22.97 -5.98 27.44
CA ASN A 14 22.82 -6.05 26.00
C ASN A 14 22.61 -4.65 25.40
N HIS A 15 23.24 -4.43 24.24
CA HIS A 15 23.13 -3.20 23.46
C HIS A 15 21.84 -3.13 22.64
N PHE A 16 20.95 -4.10 22.80
CA PHE A 16 19.70 -4.21 22.05
C PHE A 16 18.57 -3.53 22.82
N SER A 17 17.67 -2.87 22.09
CA SER A 17 16.38 -2.53 22.67
C SER A 17 15.63 -3.81 23.09
N PRO A 18 14.68 -3.72 24.03
CA PRO A 18 13.86 -4.87 24.41
C PRO A 18 13.10 -5.53 23.25
N MET A 19 12.81 -4.80 22.16
CA MET A 19 12.18 -5.39 20.96
C MET A 19 13.20 -6.17 20.12
N GLU A 20 14.37 -5.59 19.86
CA GLU A 20 15.44 -6.26 19.10
C GLU A 20 15.89 -7.55 19.79
N ALA A 21 16.06 -7.51 21.12
CA ALA A 21 16.39 -8.70 21.90
C ALA A 21 15.33 -9.81 21.75
N ARG A 22 14.04 -9.46 21.78
CA ARG A 22 12.93 -10.41 21.59
C ARG A 22 12.87 -10.97 20.17
N VAL A 23 13.07 -10.14 19.15
CA VAL A 23 13.10 -10.59 17.74
C VAL A 23 14.23 -11.58 17.52
N ARG A 24 15.45 -11.25 18.00
CA ARG A 24 16.60 -12.16 17.91
C ARG A 24 16.36 -13.48 18.64
N ALA A 25 15.85 -13.42 19.87
CA ALA A 25 15.55 -14.64 20.63
C ALA A 25 14.53 -15.55 19.91
N LEU A 26 13.51 -14.96 19.28
CA LEU A 26 12.52 -15.70 18.50
C LEU A 26 13.15 -16.34 17.24
N GLU A 27 13.95 -15.59 16.50
CA GLU A 27 14.66 -16.10 15.32
C GLU A 27 15.59 -17.28 15.69
N THR A 28 16.38 -17.13 16.77
CA THR A 28 17.27 -18.18 17.26
C THR A 28 16.49 -19.46 17.59
N ILE A 29 15.46 -19.38 18.42
CA ILE A 29 14.73 -20.58 18.87
C ILE A 29 13.97 -21.26 17.73
N LEU A 30 13.44 -20.50 16.76
CA LEU A 30 12.76 -21.07 15.59
C LEU A 30 13.74 -21.74 14.63
N THR A 31 14.94 -21.18 14.48
CA THR A 31 16.02 -21.76 13.67
C THR A 31 16.55 -23.04 14.30
N GLU A 32 16.86 -23.03 15.60
CA GLU A 32 17.35 -24.21 16.34
C GLU A 32 16.34 -25.37 16.31
N LYS A 33 15.04 -25.04 16.29
CA LYS A 33 13.96 -26.04 16.14
C LYS A 33 13.75 -26.50 14.70
N GLY A 34 14.47 -25.97 13.72
CA GLY A 34 14.31 -26.28 12.30
C GLY A 34 12.98 -25.83 11.69
N LEU A 35 12.32 -24.83 12.30
CA LEU A 35 11.02 -24.32 11.84
C LEU A 35 11.14 -23.22 10.79
N ILE A 36 12.29 -22.55 10.71
CA ILE A 36 12.62 -21.54 9.70
C ILE A 36 14.01 -21.80 9.12
N ASP A 37 14.21 -21.39 7.88
CA ASP A 37 15.52 -21.22 7.26
C ASP A 37 15.83 -19.72 7.20
N PRO A 38 16.85 -19.21 7.92
CA PRO A 38 17.23 -17.80 7.88
C PRO A 38 17.46 -17.28 6.46
N LYS A 39 18.01 -18.09 5.55
CA LYS A 39 18.22 -17.68 4.16
C LYS A 39 16.91 -17.46 3.41
N ALA A 40 15.87 -18.23 3.75
CA ALA A 40 14.54 -18.01 3.18
C ALA A 40 13.91 -16.71 3.71
N ILE A 41 14.18 -16.35 4.97
CA ILE A 41 13.77 -15.05 5.54
C ILE A 41 14.45 -13.90 4.80
N ASP A 42 15.76 -13.99 4.56
CA ASP A 42 16.52 -12.97 3.80
C ASP A 42 15.92 -12.75 2.40
N VAL A 43 15.59 -13.82 1.68
CA VAL A 43 14.94 -13.74 0.36
C VAL A 43 13.58 -13.05 0.45
N ILE A 44 12.79 -13.32 1.50
CA ILE A 44 11.50 -12.65 1.71
C ILE A 44 11.70 -11.16 1.95
N VAL A 45 12.66 -10.77 2.79
CA VAL A 45 12.97 -9.36 3.08
C VAL A 45 13.40 -8.64 1.80
N GLU A 46 14.40 -9.18 1.09
CA GLU A 46 14.91 -8.60 -0.16
C GLU A 46 13.79 -8.42 -1.20
N THR A 47 12.88 -9.39 -1.30
CA THR A 47 11.76 -9.34 -2.25
C THR A 47 10.85 -8.14 -2.00
N TYR A 48 10.47 -7.86 -0.75
CA TYR A 48 9.58 -6.74 -0.44
C TYR A 48 10.30 -5.39 -0.29
N GLU A 49 11.61 -5.39 -0.03
CA GLU A 49 12.40 -4.16 -0.02
C GLU A 49 12.72 -3.66 -1.43
N THR A 50 13.01 -4.57 -2.37
CA THR A 50 13.66 -4.18 -3.65
C THR A 50 12.89 -4.58 -4.90
N LYS A 51 12.10 -5.65 -4.87
CA LYS A 51 11.48 -6.23 -6.07
C LYS A 51 10.01 -5.86 -6.22
N ILE A 52 9.27 -5.81 -5.11
CA ILE A 52 7.82 -5.57 -5.11
C ILE A 52 7.52 -4.20 -4.54
N GLY A 53 6.91 -3.33 -5.35
CA GLY A 53 6.57 -1.98 -4.94
C GLY A 53 5.55 -1.29 -5.86
N PRO A 54 5.20 -0.03 -5.57
CA PRO A 54 4.12 0.70 -6.26
C PRO A 54 4.36 0.93 -7.75
N ARG A 55 5.59 0.73 -8.25
CA ARG A 55 5.87 0.78 -9.69
C ARG A 55 5.14 -0.31 -10.49
N ASN A 56 4.80 -1.44 -9.87
CA ASN A 56 3.99 -2.49 -10.50
C ASN A 56 2.57 -1.96 -10.77
N GLY A 57 1.91 -1.41 -9.75
CA GLY A 57 0.59 -0.80 -9.88
C GLY A 57 0.58 0.37 -10.86
N ALA A 58 1.63 1.20 -10.85
CA ALA A 58 1.75 2.33 -11.79
C ALA A 58 1.73 1.87 -13.26
N ARG A 59 2.42 0.75 -13.56
CA ARG A 59 2.38 0.13 -14.91
C ARG A 59 1.01 -0.44 -15.26
N VAL A 60 0.30 -1.05 -14.30
CA VAL A 60 -1.09 -1.50 -14.50
C VAL A 60 -1.99 -0.32 -14.87
N VAL A 61 -1.91 0.78 -14.12
CA VAL A 61 -2.72 1.98 -14.34
C VAL A 61 -2.38 2.64 -15.68
N ALA A 62 -1.09 2.83 -15.98
CA ALA A 62 -0.64 3.43 -17.22
C ALA A 62 -1.09 2.63 -18.46
N LYS A 63 -1.01 1.30 -18.38
CA LYS A 63 -1.54 0.42 -19.43
C LYS A 63 -3.05 0.59 -19.59
N ALA A 64 -3.81 0.65 -18.50
CA ALA A 64 -5.26 0.89 -18.56
C ALA A 64 -5.61 2.27 -19.13
N TRP A 65 -4.81 3.31 -18.88
CA TRP A 65 -5.00 4.62 -19.49
C TRP A 65 -4.69 4.66 -20.99
N ALA A 66 -3.77 3.81 -21.46
CA ALA A 66 -3.34 3.77 -22.86
C ALA A 66 -4.17 2.78 -23.71
N GLU A 67 -4.70 1.72 -23.10
CA GLU A 67 -5.33 0.60 -23.80
C GLU A 67 -6.77 0.35 -23.28
N PRO A 68 -7.80 0.80 -24.01
CA PRO A 68 -9.21 0.65 -23.59
C PRO A 68 -9.63 -0.80 -23.34
N ASP A 69 -9.15 -1.74 -24.16
CA ASP A 69 -9.47 -3.17 -23.99
C ASP A 69 -8.86 -3.73 -22.69
N PHE A 70 -7.64 -3.32 -22.34
CA PHE A 70 -7.03 -3.69 -21.06
C PHE A 70 -7.77 -3.04 -19.89
N ALA A 71 -8.22 -1.79 -20.01
CA ALA A 71 -9.04 -1.14 -18.99
C ALA A 71 -10.37 -1.88 -18.76
N ALA A 72 -11.04 -2.28 -19.83
CA ALA A 72 -12.27 -3.06 -19.76
C ALA A 72 -12.03 -4.42 -19.08
N TRP A 73 -10.95 -5.11 -19.45
CA TRP A 73 -10.57 -6.38 -18.83
C TRP A 73 -10.22 -6.20 -17.34
N LEU A 74 -9.40 -5.22 -17.00
CA LEU A 74 -9.01 -4.89 -15.62
C LEU A 74 -10.24 -4.59 -14.75
N LYS A 75 -11.29 -3.96 -15.31
CA LYS A 75 -12.55 -3.70 -14.60
C LYS A 75 -13.37 -4.98 -14.36
N GLN A 76 -13.32 -5.93 -15.28
CA GLN A 76 -14.07 -7.19 -15.23
C GLN A 76 -13.37 -8.24 -14.36
N ASP A 77 -12.07 -8.43 -14.56
CA ASP A 77 -11.23 -9.40 -13.86
C ASP A 77 -9.84 -8.82 -13.62
N ALA A 78 -9.72 -8.04 -12.55
CA ALA A 78 -8.45 -7.42 -12.20
C ALA A 78 -7.37 -8.43 -11.84
N THR A 79 -7.75 -9.62 -11.35
CA THR A 79 -6.77 -10.65 -10.98
C THR A 79 -6.05 -11.15 -12.23
N ALA A 80 -6.81 -11.55 -13.26
CA ALA A 80 -6.23 -12.04 -14.50
C ALA A 80 -5.47 -10.95 -15.27
N ALA A 81 -6.01 -9.73 -15.34
CA ALA A 81 -5.37 -8.61 -16.04
C ALA A 81 -4.04 -8.19 -15.38
N ILE A 82 -3.98 -8.17 -14.04
CA ILE A 82 -2.74 -7.86 -13.30
C ILE A 82 -1.73 -9.01 -13.45
N ALA A 83 -2.20 -10.27 -13.39
CA ALA A 83 -1.38 -11.45 -13.58
C ALA A 83 -0.73 -11.52 -14.98
N SER A 84 -1.40 -11.01 -16.03
CA SER A 84 -0.83 -10.99 -17.39
C SER A 84 0.41 -10.11 -17.51
N LEU A 85 0.64 -9.21 -16.55
CA LEU A 85 1.86 -8.38 -16.45
C LEU A 85 2.93 -9.01 -15.54
N GLY A 86 2.70 -10.23 -15.06
CA GLY A 86 3.60 -10.95 -14.16
C GLY A 86 3.42 -10.59 -12.68
N TYR A 87 2.43 -9.77 -12.33
CA TYR A 87 2.19 -9.38 -10.94
C TYR A 87 1.21 -10.35 -10.29
N THR A 88 1.74 -11.26 -9.49
CA THR A 88 0.95 -12.27 -8.77
C THR A 88 1.53 -12.46 -7.36
N GLY A 89 0.85 -13.23 -6.52
CA GLY A 89 1.39 -13.68 -5.25
C GLY A 89 0.62 -13.15 -4.04
N ARG A 90 1.32 -13.12 -2.90
CA ARG A 90 0.73 -12.92 -1.57
C ARG A 90 -0.01 -11.59 -1.47
N GLN A 91 -1.15 -11.61 -0.79
CA GLN A 91 -1.98 -10.42 -0.58
C GLN A 91 -2.35 -9.74 -1.91
N GLY A 92 -2.59 -10.56 -2.95
CA GLY A 92 -2.92 -10.15 -4.31
C GLY A 92 -3.59 -11.27 -5.10
N GLU A 93 -4.04 -12.32 -4.42
CA GLU A 93 -4.66 -13.52 -4.98
C GLU A 93 -6.05 -13.22 -5.55
N HIS A 94 -6.74 -12.22 -4.99
CA HIS A 94 -8.05 -11.76 -5.43
C HIS A 94 -8.09 -10.23 -5.51
N MET A 95 -7.88 -9.72 -6.72
CA MET A 95 -7.81 -8.29 -6.99
C MET A 95 -9.14 -7.75 -7.51
N ARG A 96 -9.42 -6.49 -7.15
CA ARG A 96 -10.46 -5.67 -7.76
C ARG A 96 -9.93 -4.27 -8.06
N ALA A 97 -10.01 -3.87 -9.32
CA ALA A 97 -9.72 -2.51 -9.72
C ALA A 97 -10.96 -1.63 -9.57
N VAL A 98 -10.83 -0.47 -8.95
CA VAL A 98 -11.91 0.50 -8.75
C VAL A 98 -11.53 1.82 -9.40
N PHE A 99 -12.29 2.21 -10.41
CA PHE A 99 -11.95 3.34 -11.28
C PHE A 99 -12.55 4.63 -10.72
N ASN A 100 -11.73 5.66 -10.62
CA ASN A 100 -12.21 7.02 -10.42
C ASN A 100 -12.74 7.57 -11.75
N ASP A 101 -13.80 8.37 -11.67
CA ASP A 101 -14.43 9.05 -12.82
C ASP A 101 -15.05 10.36 -12.34
N GLY A 102 -15.46 11.24 -13.27
CA GLY A 102 -16.08 12.55 -13.01
C GLY A 102 -17.05 12.66 -11.83
N GLU A 103 -17.73 11.57 -11.46
CA GLU A 103 -18.71 11.52 -10.37
C GLU A 103 -18.19 10.87 -9.09
N THR A 104 -17.32 9.86 -9.17
CA THR A 104 -16.89 9.01 -8.04
C THR A 104 -15.37 9.03 -7.85
N HIS A 105 -14.96 9.21 -6.59
CA HIS A 105 -13.59 9.01 -6.12
C HIS A 105 -13.56 7.83 -5.16
N ASN A 106 -12.66 6.87 -5.38
CA ASN A 106 -12.51 5.70 -4.54
C ASN A 106 -11.38 5.91 -3.54
N LEU A 107 -11.56 5.40 -2.31
CA LEU A 107 -10.57 5.41 -1.24
C LEU A 107 -10.50 4.03 -0.60
N VAL A 108 -9.31 3.47 -0.40
CA VAL A 108 -9.12 2.13 0.15
C VAL A 108 -8.60 2.19 1.60
N VAL A 109 -9.16 1.37 2.47
CA VAL A 109 -8.71 1.22 3.87
C VAL A 109 -8.82 -0.23 4.31
N CYS A 110 -8.15 -0.57 5.41
CA CYS A 110 -8.45 -1.76 6.20
C CYS A 110 -8.66 -1.33 7.65
N THR A 111 -9.92 -1.15 8.06
CA THR A 111 -10.24 -0.62 9.39
C THR A 111 -9.74 -1.56 10.50
N LEU A 112 -9.77 -2.87 10.26
CA LEU A 112 -9.44 -3.90 11.25
C LEU A 112 -7.94 -4.13 11.45
N CYS A 113 -7.12 -3.94 10.42
CA CYS A 113 -5.67 -4.18 10.52
C CYS A 113 -4.87 -3.37 9.50
N SER A 114 -4.55 -3.97 8.35
CA SER A 114 -3.59 -3.45 7.37
C SER A 114 -3.64 -4.15 6.00
N CYS A 115 -4.74 -4.86 5.67
CA CYS A 115 -4.91 -5.54 4.38
C CYS A 115 -4.63 -4.58 3.21
N TYR A 116 -3.79 -5.02 2.27
CA TYR A 116 -3.22 -4.16 1.22
C TYR A 116 -2.73 -5.00 0.03
N PRO A 117 -2.81 -4.53 -1.23
CA PRO A 117 -2.47 -5.33 -2.41
C PRO A 117 -0.95 -5.43 -2.64
N TRP A 118 -0.26 -6.36 -1.96
CA TRP A 118 1.22 -6.37 -1.97
C TRP A 118 1.80 -6.60 -3.36
N SER A 119 1.19 -7.46 -4.19
CA SER A 119 1.68 -7.79 -5.53
C SER A 119 1.87 -6.58 -6.45
N VAL A 120 1.07 -5.51 -6.24
CA VAL A 120 1.11 -4.29 -7.06
C VAL A 120 1.56 -3.03 -6.32
N LEU A 121 1.41 -2.96 -4.99
CA LEU A 121 1.75 -1.77 -4.22
C LEU A 121 2.87 -1.97 -3.19
N GLY A 122 3.40 -3.19 -3.04
CA GLY A 122 4.37 -3.52 -2.00
C GLY A 122 3.78 -3.46 -0.59
N LEU A 123 4.63 -3.26 0.41
CA LEU A 123 4.17 -3.15 1.80
C LEU A 123 3.47 -1.80 2.06
N PRO A 124 2.39 -1.79 2.86
CA PRO A 124 1.64 -0.57 3.13
C PRO A 124 2.47 0.45 3.93
N PRO A 125 2.30 1.76 3.65
CA PRO A 125 2.96 2.81 4.43
C PRO A 125 2.52 2.79 5.89
N VAL A 126 3.34 3.37 6.77
CA VAL A 126 3.08 3.40 8.22
C VAL A 126 1.72 4.04 8.53
N TRP A 127 1.40 5.16 7.88
CA TRP A 127 0.13 5.88 8.10
C TRP A 127 -1.10 5.03 7.77
N TYR A 128 -1.03 4.17 6.75
CA TYR A 128 -2.17 3.31 6.35
C TYR A 128 -2.53 2.31 7.45
N LYS A 129 -1.52 1.85 8.20
CA LYS A 129 -1.67 0.90 9.32
C LYS A 129 -2.08 1.60 10.62
N ALA A 130 -1.95 2.91 10.68
CA ALA A 130 -2.14 3.68 11.90
C ALA A 130 -3.64 3.88 12.21
N PRO A 131 -4.04 3.92 13.51
CA PRO A 131 -5.42 4.13 13.91
C PRO A 131 -6.04 5.41 13.35
N ALA A 132 -5.26 6.49 13.23
CA ALA A 132 -5.74 7.78 12.75
C ALA A 132 -6.37 7.69 11.36
N TYR A 133 -5.69 7.06 10.40
CA TYR A 133 -6.23 6.82 9.06
C TYR A 133 -7.38 5.82 9.10
N ARG A 134 -7.16 4.67 9.74
CA ARG A 134 -8.10 3.55 9.74
C ARG A 134 -9.46 3.90 10.31
N ALA A 135 -9.51 4.68 11.38
CA ALA A 135 -10.76 5.10 11.99
C ALA A 135 -11.49 6.15 11.13
N ARG A 136 -10.77 7.15 10.63
CA ARG A 136 -11.40 8.31 9.97
C ARG A 136 -11.74 8.09 8.51
N ALA A 137 -11.01 7.25 7.78
CA ALA A 137 -11.26 7.04 6.35
C ALA A 137 -12.69 6.58 6.06
N VAL A 138 -13.35 5.87 6.98
CA VAL A 138 -14.75 5.41 6.83
C VAL A 138 -15.79 6.38 7.43
N MET A 139 -15.38 7.33 8.28
CA MET A 139 -16.29 8.26 8.98
C MET A 139 -16.27 9.65 8.35
N ASP A 140 -15.09 10.15 8.05
CA ASP A 140 -14.81 11.47 7.48
C ASP A 140 -13.77 11.35 6.35
N PRO A 141 -14.12 10.71 5.22
CA PRO A 141 -13.18 10.54 4.12
C PRO A 141 -12.76 11.87 3.50
N ARG A 142 -13.59 12.92 3.56
CA ARG A 142 -13.22 14.25 3.02
C ARG A 142 -12.15 14.90 3.88
N GLY A 143 -12.31 14.95 5.20
CA GLY A 143 -11.28 15.51 6.08
C GLY A 143 -9.97 14.74 6.03
N VAL A 144 -10.01 13.41 5.85
CA VAL A 144 -8.80 12.62 5.58
C VAL A 144 -8.11 13.06 4.28
N LEU A 145 -8.85 13.22 3.18
CA LEU A 145 -8.28 13.67 1.92
C LEU A 145 -7.68 15.08 2.01
N GLU A 146 -8.33 15.99 2.74
CA GLU A 146 -7.81 17.34 2.98
C GLU A 146 -6.45 17.33 3.69
N GLU A 147 -6.22 16.40 4.63
CA GLU A 147 -4.91 16.21 5.29
C GLU A 147 -3.82 15.70 4.35
N PHE A 148 -4.20 15.00 3.27
CA PHE A 148 -3.30 14.64 2.17
C PHE A 148 -3.18 15.73 1.10
N GLY A 149 -3.82 16.89 1.30
CA GLY A 149 -3.81 18.00 0.35
C GLY A 149 -4.73 17.80 -0.86
N VAL A 150 -5.71 16.88 -0.77
CA VAL A 150 -6.67 16.59 -1.84
C VAL A 150 -8.03 17.18 -1.50
N THR A 151 -8.45 18.17 -2.30
CA THR A 151 -9.79 18.76 -2.21
C THR A 151 -10.62 18.34 -3.42
N LEU A 152 -11.72 17.62 -3.17
CA LEU A 152 -12.64 17.18 -4.22
C LEU A 152 -13.86 18.13 -4.32
N PRO A 153 -14.46 18.30 -5.51
CA PRO A 153 -15.71 19.03 -5.65
C PRO A 153 -16.79 18.51 -4.69
N ALA A 154 -17.62 19.41 -4.16
CA ALA A 154 -18.65 19.06 -3.16
C ALA A 154 -19.64 17.99 -3.67
N GLY A 155 -19.97 18.01 -4.96
CA GLY A 155 -20.87 17.03 -5.59
C GLY A 155 -20.21 15.67 -5.92
N ARG A 156 -18.87 15.58 -5.85
CA ARG A 156 -18.13 14.35 -6.16
C ARG A 156 -18.33 13.34 -5.04
N LYS A 157 -18.85 12.14 -5.33
CA LYS A 157 -19.07 11.08 -4.34
C LYS A 157 -17.73 10.46 -3.94
N ILE A 158 -17.55 10.12 -2.67
CA ILE A 158 -16.43 9.31 -2.22
C ILE A 158 -16.94 7.92 -1.85
N ARG A 159 -16.37 6.90 -2.47
CA ARG A 159 -16.65 5.49 -2.16
C ARG A 159 -15.46 4.90 -1.42
N VAL A 160 -15.68 4.60 -0.14
CA VAL A 160 -14.67 3.97 0.70
C VAL A 160 -14.80 2.45 0.60
N TRP A 161 -13.68 1.78 0.34
CA TRP A 161 -13.56 0.33 0.26
C TRP A 161 -12.81 -0.18 1.47
N ASP A 162 -13.52 -0.78 2.41
CA ASP A 162 -12.93 -1.41 3.58
C ASP A 162 -12.57 -2.87 3.29
N SER A 163 -11.28 -3.19 3.41
CA SER A 163 -10.68 -4.48 3.09
C SER A 163 -10.91 -5.48 4.23
N THR A 164 -12.16 -5.87 4.41
CA THR A 164 -12.65 -6.75 5.50
C THR A 164 -12.63 -8.24 5.17
N ALA A 165 -12.33 -8.59 3.92
CA ALA A 165 -12.22 -9.96 3.42
C ALA A 165 -10.90 -10.15 2.65
N GLU A 166 -10.72 -11.27 1.97
CA GLU A 166 -9.51 -11.55 1.17
C GLU A 166 -9.46 -10.85 -0.20
N LEU A 167 -10.46 -10.00 -0.51
CA LEU A 167 -10.38 -9.09 -1.66
C LEU A 167 -9.38 -7.97 -1.39
N ARG A 168 -8.60 -7.60 -2.40
CA ARG A 168 -7.66 -6.48 -2.37
C ARG A 168 -7.99 -5.49 -3.49
N TYR A 169 -7.92 -4.20 -3.16
CA TYR A 169 -8.38 -3.14 -4.05
C TYR A 169 -7.20 -2.34 -4.60
N LEU A 170 -7.25 -2.05 -5.90
CA LEU A 170 -6.37 -1.08 -6.56
C LEU A 170 -7.25 0.05 -7.08
N VAL A 171 -6.99 1.30 -6.66
CA VAL A 171 -7.63 2.46 -7.28
C VAL A 171 -6.96 2.73 -8.61
N VAL A 172 -7.77 2.87 -9.67
CA VAL A 172 -7.32 3.39 -10.96
C VAL A 172 -7.70 4.88 -10.99
N PRO A 173 -6.75 5.80 -10.77
CA PRO A 173 -7.02 7.23 -10.80
C PRO A 173 -7.45 7.68 -12.21
N GLU A 174 -8.09 8.85 -12.29
CA GLU A 174 -8.36 9.50 -13.58
C GLU A 174 -7.05 9.90 -14.27
N ARG A 175 -6.99 9.71 -15.59
CA ARG A 175 -5.85 10.15 -16.39
C ARG A 175 -5.80 11.69 -16.36
N PRO A 176 -4.67 12.30 -15.97
CA PRO A 176 -4.56 13.75 -15.94
C PRO A 176 -4.62 14.33 -17.36
N ALA A 177 -5.27 15.49 -17.51
CA ALA A 177 -5.30 16.23 -18.78
C ALA A 177 -3.89 16.63 -19.23
N GLY A 178 -3.68 16.79 -20.54
CA GLY A 178 -2.37 17.16 -21.10
C GLY A 178 -1.38 16.00 -21.19
N SER A 179 -1.83 14.77 -20.90
CA SER A 179 -1.00 13.55 -20.98
C SER A 179 -1.20 12.76 -22.27
N GLU A 180 -1.96 13.26 -23.25
CA GLU A 180 -2.43 12.52 -24.43
C GLU A 180 -1.29 11.95 -25.28
N GLY A 181 -0.18 12.69 -25.39
CA GLY A 181 1.00 12.30 -26.17
C GLY A 181 2.06 11.49 -25.42
N LEU A 182 1.85 11.19 -24.13
CA LEU A 182 2.80 10.43 -23.34
C LEU A 182 2.74 8.93 -23.66
N ASP A 183 3.91 8.29 -23.71
CA ASP A 183 3.99 6.83 -23.75
C ASP A 183 3.66 6.21 -22.39
N GLN A 184 3.57 4.87 -22.33
CA GLN A 184 3.17 4.17 -21.11
C GLN A 184 4.18 4.35 -19.95
N GLU A 185 5.47 4.49 -20.22
CA GLU A 185 6.46 4.70 -19.15
C GLU A 185 6.30 6.09 -18.55
N ALA A 186 6.15 7.11 -19.40
CA ALA A 186 5.87 8.47 -18.99
C ALA A 186 4.52 8.61 -18.26
N LEU A 187 3.49 7.87 -18.67
CA LEU A 187 2.22 7.80 -17.95
C LEU A 187 2.38 7.15 -16.58
N ALA A 188 3.17 6.08 -16.46
CA ALA A 188 3.41 5.41 -15.19
C ALA A 188 4.12 6.33 -14.17
N ASP A 189 4.97 7.24 -14.63
CA ASP A 189 5.60 8.25 -13.76
C ASP A 189 4.60 9.22 -13.11
N LEU A 190 3.41 9.40 -13.69
CA LEU A 190 2.36 10.25 -13.12
C LEU A 190 1.54 9.53 -12.03
N VAL A 191 1.67 8.20 -11.93
CA VAL A 191 0.88 7.38 -11.00
C VAL A 191 1.62 7.21 -9.68
N THR A 192 1.17 7.93 -8.65
CA THR A 192 1.72 7.80 -7.30
C THR A 192 1.10 6.63 -6.54
N ARG A 193 1.79 6.16 -5.50
CA ARG A 193 1.22 5.21 -4.55
C ARG A 193 -0.10 5.73 -3.96
N ASP A 194 -0.11 7.00 -3.56
CA ASP A 194 -1.27 7.60 -2.89
C ASP A 194 -2.48 7.71 -3.83
N ALA A 195 -2.25 7.97 -5.13
CA ALA A 195 -3.31 7.92 -6.15
C ALA A 195 -3.92 6.52 -6.30
N MET A 196 -3.10 5.47 -6.15
CA MET A 196 -3.55 4.07 -6.22
C MET A 196 -4.21 3.55 -4.94
N ILE A 197 -4.04 4.26 -3.81
CA ILE A 197 -4.82 4.04 -2.57
C ILE A 197 -6.11 4.88 -2.59
N GLY A 198 -6.08 5.99 -3.32
CA GLY A 198 -7.15 6.99 -3.36
C GLY A 198 -6.95 8.14 -2.37
N THR A 199 -5.80 8.24 -1.70
CA THR A 199 -5.44 9.39 -0.84
C THR A 199 -4.80 10.54 -1.62
N GLY A 200 -4.44 10.31 -2.88
CA GLY A 200 -3.86 11.29 -3.79
C GLY A 200 -4.58 11.35 -5.14
N LEU A 201 -4.18 12.29 -5.98
CA LEU A 201 -4.50 12.31 -7.41
C LEU A 201 -3.25 11.93 -8.21
N ALA A 202 -3.44 11.53 -9.47
CA ALA A 202 -2.32 11.42 -10.41
C ALA A 202 -1.65 12.79 -10.58
N LEU A 203 -0.32 12.80 -10.78
CA LEU A 203 0.43 14.02 -11.02
C LEU A 203 0.03 14.62 -12.37
N SER A 204 -0.01 15.96 -12.47
CA SER A 204 -0.11 16.58 -13.79
C SER A 204 1.21 16.39 -14.56
N PRO A 205 1.19 16.37 -15.90
CA PRO A 205 2.41 16.34 -16.70
C PRO A 205 3.38 17.50 -16.38
N GLU A 206 2.87 18.68 -15.99
CA GLU A 206 3.75 19.81 -15.63
C GLU A 206 4.49 19.58 -14.31
N ALA A 207 3.93 18.81 -13.37
CA ALA A 207 4.58 18.47 -12.12
C ALA A 207 5.74 17.45 -12.27
N ARG A 208 5.94 16.90 -13.48
CA ARG A 208 7.08 16.04 -13.83
C ARG A 208 8.34 16.84 -14.25
N ALA A 209 8.17 18.11 -14.64
CA ALA A 209 9.26 18.99 -15.07
C ALA A 209 10.03 19.58 -13.88
#